data_AF-A0A5E4PPW8-F1
#
_entry.id   AF-A0A5E4PPW8-F1
#
_cell.length_a   1.000
_cell.length_b   1.000
_cell.length_c   1.000
_cell.angle_alpha   90.00
_cell.angle_beta   90.00
_cell.angle_gamma   90.00
#
_symmetry.space_group_name_H-M   'P 1'
#
loop_
_entity.id
_entity.type
_entity.pdbx_description
1 polymer ?
#
loop_
_entity_poly.entity_id
_entity_poly.type
_entity_poly.pdbx_seq_one_letter_code
_entity_poly.pdbx_strand_id
1 'polypeptide(L)'
;MAEKYGISEAEYAVIQKQAARRAEMRREFLKQRTNPFKHSTQSGYVFDEGLQRFMSMKATQYEFFKPSRSSAIFGITAVLVPMFVYGYAIYKERSTREHKYRTGEIRYRERTFKLC
;
A
#
# COMPACT_ATOMS: atom_id res chain seq x y z
N MET A 1 30.89 20.10 -6.11
CA MET A 1 30.20 20.29 -4.82
C MET A 1 29.16 21.38 -5.03
N ALA A 2 27.96 21.27 -4.46
CA ALA A 2 26.92 22.28 -4.66
C ALA A 2 27.39 23.63 -4.10
N GLU A 3 27.35 24.68 -4.92
CA GLU A 3 27.76 26.01 -4.51
C GLU A 3 26.72 26.61 -3.53
N LYS A 4 27.18 27.43 -2.57
CA LYS A 4 26.39 27.96 -1.43
C LYS A 4 25.29 28.98 -1.83
N TYR A 5 25.03 29.19 -3.10
CA TYR A 5 24.23 30.33 -3.55
C TYR A 5 22.75 30.19 -3.16
N GLY A 6 22.23 31.21 -2.48
CA GLY A 6 20.80 31.34 -2.17
C GLY A 6 20.26 30.45 -1.05
N ILE A 7 21.13 29.79 -0.27
CA ILE A 7 20.74 28.83 0.79
C ILE A 7 21.24 29.34 2.15
N SER A 8 20.42 29.24 3.20
CA SER A 8 20.83 29.59 4.56
C SER A 8 21.96 28.66 5.03
N GLU A 9 22.89 29.16 5.86
CA GLU A 9 24.01 28.35 6.36
C GLU A 9 23.55 27.06 7.07
N ALA A 10 22.42 27.13 7.76
CA ALA A 10 21.81 25.98 8.43
C ALA A 10 21.35 24.91 7.43
N GLU A 11 20.70 25.31 6.34
CA GLU A 11 20.23 24.41 5.29
C GLU A 11 21.41 23.79 4.53
N TYR A 12 22.45 24.58 4.28
CA TYR A 12 23.69 24.10 3.66
C TYR A 12 24.37 23.02 4.52
N ALA A 13 24.39 23.19 5.85
CA ALA A 13 24.92 22.19 6.77
C ALA A 13 24.09 20.88 6.74
N VAL A 14 22.75 20.98 6.62
CA VAL A 14 21.88 19.80 6.47
C VAL A 14 22.17 19.07 5.16
N ILE A 15 22.30 19.80 4.04
CA ILE A 15 22.60 19.22 2.72
C ILE A 15 23.94 18.49 2.75
N GLN A 16 24.97 19.10 3.34
CA GLN A 16 26.28 18.45 3.50
C GLN A 16 26.20 17.17 4.32
N LYS A 17 25.47 17.18 5.45
CA LYS A 17 25.26 15.98 6.28
C LYS A 17 24.54 14.87 5.50
N GLN A 18 23.53 15.21 4.70
CA GLN A 18 22.83 14.23 3.86
C GLN A 18 23.74 13.66 2.76
N ALA A 19 24.53 14.51 2.10
CA ALA A 19 25.47 14.11 1.07
C ALA A 19 26.56 13.18 1.64
N ALA A 20 27.11 13.52 2.80
CA ALA A 20 28.09 12.69 3.51
C ALA A 20 27.53 11.31 3.85
N ARG A 21 26.31 11.25 4.43
CA ARG A 21 25.63 9.99 4.74
C ARG A 21 25.38 9.13 3.49
N ARG A 22 24.96 9.75 2.38
CA ARG A 22 24.74 9.04 1.12
C ARG A 22 26.05 8.48 0.54
N ALA A 23 27.13 9.25 0.62
CA ALA A 23 28.44 8.82 0.16
C ALA A 23 28.98 7.65 0.99
N GLU A 24 28.77 7.68 2.31
CA GLU A 24 29.13 6.59 3.23
C GLU A 24 28.39 5.29 2.89
N MET A 25 27.05 5.31 2.83
CA MET A 25 26.24 4.13 2.47
C MET A 25 26.61 3.59 1.09
N ARG A 26 26.88 4.47 0.12
CA ARG A 26 27.32 4.06 -1.23
C ARG A 26 28.69 3.36 -1.18
N ARG A 27 29.62 3.87 -0.38
CA ARG A 27 30.96 3.29 -0.20
C ARG A 27 30.86 1.87 0.37
N GLU A 28 30.02 1.67 1.38
CA GLU A 28 29.76 0.36 1.99
C GLU A 28 29.15 -0.61 0.98
N PHE A 29 28.11 -0.17 0.26
CA PHE A 29 27.48 -0.99 -0.78
C PHE A 29 28.46 -1.40 -1.89
N LEU A 30 29.27 -0.45 -2.39
CA LEU A 30 30.28 -0.74 -3.40
C LEU A 30 31.31 -1.74 -2.88
N LYS A 31 31.82 -1.56 -1.66
CA LYS A 31 32.76 -2.51 -1.02
C LYS A 31 32.21 -3.92 -0.97
N GLN A 32 30.93 -4.07 -0.65
CA GLN A 32 30.27 -5.38 -0.58
C GLN A 32 29.99 -5.97 -1.96
N ARG A 33 29.60 -5.13 -2.93
CA ARG A 33 29.23 -5.55 -4.29
C ARG A 33 30.45 -5.94 -5.13
N THR A 34 31.57 -5.25 -4.99
CA THR A 34 32.77 -5.50 -5.80
C THR A 34 33.64 -6.63 -5.25
N ASN A 35 33.31 -7.21 -4.08
CA ASN A 35 34.06 -8.31 -3.49
C ASN A 35 33.74 -9.64 -4.19
N PRO A 36 34.69 -10.27 -4.91
CA PRO A 36 34.44 -11.50 -5.68
C PRO A 36 34.16 -12.72 -4.79
N PHE A 37 34.70 -12.76 -3.57
CA PHE A 37 34.53 -13.88 -2.63
C PHE A 37 33.22 -13.82 -1.84
N LYS A 38 32.48 -12.70 -1.92
CA LYS A 38 31.20 -12.55 -1.23
C LYS A 38 30.08 -13.33 -1.93
N HIS A 39 30.20 -13.53 -3.25
CA HIS A 39 29.22 -14.28 -4.04
C HIS A 39 29.26 -15.79 -3.79
N SER A 40 30.38 -16.33 -3.29
CA SER A 40 30.55 -17.77 -3.03
C SER A 40 30.08 -18.22 -1.64
N THR A 41 29.76 -17.29 -0.73
CA THR A 41 29.44 -17.60 0.68
C THR A 41 27.97 -17.40 1.05
N GLN A 42 27.22 -16.55 0.33
CA GLN A 42 25.78 -16.32 0.54
C GLN A 42 25.07 -16.07 -0.78
N SER A 43 23.74 -16.24 -0.77
CA SER A 43 22.83 -15.93 -1.88
C SER A 43 23.18 -14.60 -2.53
N GLY A 44 23.21 -14.54 -3.87
CA GLY A 44 23.89 -13.53 -4.69
C GLY A 44 23.41 -12.07 -4.60
N TYR A 45 22.77 -11.66 -3.51
CA TYR A 45 22.32 -10.29 -3.24
C TYR A 45 23.08 -9.65 -2.07
N VAL A 46 23.22 -8.32 -2.12
CA VAL A 46 23.76 -7.54 -1.00
C VAL A 46 22.61 -7.25 -0.03
N PHE A 47 22.79 -7.63 1.24
CA PHE A 47 21.82 -7.33 2.28
C PHE A 47 21.80 -5.84 2.61
N ASP A 48 20.61 -5.23 2.59
CA ASP A 48 20.39 -3.85 2.99
C ASP A 48 19.58 -3.80 4.29
N GLU A 49 20.20 -3.28 5.34
CA GLU A 49 19.54 -3.08 6.64
C GLU A 49 18.38 -2.09 6.56
N GLY A 50 18.45 -1.09 5.68
CA GLY A 50 17.40 -0.10 5.50
C GLY A 50 16.11 -0.74 4.99
N LEU A 51 16.24 -1.59 3.97
CA LEU A 51 15.15 -2.38 3.44
C LEU A 51 14.61 -3.37 4.48
N GLN A 52 15.48 -4.07 5.19
CA GLN A 52 15.05 -5.01 6.23
C GLN A 52 14.24 -4.30 7.31
N ARG A 53 14.68 -3.14 7.80
CA ARG A 53 13.96 -2.35 8.80
C ARG A 53 12.61 -1.86 8.28
N PHE A 54 12.52 -1.46 7.02
CA PHE A 54 11.25 -1.10 6.41
C PHE A 54 10.28 -2.30 6.38
N MET A 55 10.78 -3.46 5.96
CA MET A 55 9.98 -4.70 5.92
C MET A 55 9.53 -5.13 7.32
N SER A 56 10.42 -5.06 8.32
CA SER A 56 10.06 -5.37 9.70
C SER A 56 9.01 -4.41 10.23
N MET A 57 9.14 -3.11 9.96
CA MET A 57 8.13 -2.11 10.34
C MET A 57 6.77 -2.36 9.68
N LYS A 58 6.74 -2.94 8.48
CA LYS A 58 5.50 -3.34 7.80
C LYS A 58 4.87 -4.60 8.43
N ALA A 59 5.70 -5.55 8.83
CA ALA A 59 5.22 -6.75 9.51
C ALA A 59 4.66 -6.44 10.92
N THR A 60 5.28 -5.52 11.66
CA THR A 60 4.90 -5.18 13.05
C THR A 60 3.93 -4.00 13.14
N GLN A 61 3.28 -3.58 12.05
CA GLN A 61 2.38 -2.41 12.05
C GLN A 61 1.26 -2.51 13.09
N TYR A 62 0.79 -3.74 13.36
CA TYR A 62 -0.26 -3.98 14.33
C TYR A 62 0.19 -3.70 15.78
N GLU A 63 1.44 -4.02 16.13
CA GLU A 63 1.99 -3.81 17.48
C GLU A 63 2.06 -2.32 17.84
N PHE A 64 2.30 -1.46 16.85
CA PHE A 64 2.38 -0.01 17.02
C PHE A 64 1.06 0.71 16.71
N PHE A 65 -0.01 -0.02 16.43
CA PHE A 65 -1.30 0.57 16.11
C PHE A 65 -1.88 1.26 17.35
N LYS A 66 -2.27 2.54 17.19
CA LYS A 66 -2.98 3.31 18.22
C LYS A 66 -4.35 3.70 17.70
N PRO A 67 -5.44 3.33 18.39
CA PRO A 67 -6.78 3.70 17.96
C PRO A 67 -6.93 5.22 18.02
N SER A 68 -7.23 5.83 16.87
CA SER A 68 -7.48 7.26 16.70
C SER A 68 -8.83 7.47 16.02
N ARG A 69 -9.38 8.70 16.11
CA ARG A 69 -10.62 9.05 15.42
C ARG A 69 -10.49 8.88 13.91
N SER A 70 -9.36 9.28 13.34
CA SER A 70 -9.07 9.13 11.91
C SER A 70 -9.04 7.65 11.49
N SER A 71 -8.34 6.79 12.25
CA SER A 71 -8.28 5.35 11.94
C SER A 71 -9.64 4.66 12.08
N ALA A 72 -10.47 5.07 13.04
CA ALA A 72 -11.81 4.53 13.22
C ALA A 72 -12.74 4.91 12.05
N ILE A 73 -12.73 6.18 11.62
CA ILE A 73 -13.50 6.65 10.47
C ILE A 73 -13.06 5.89 9.22
N PHE A 74 -11.75 5.76 8.98
CA PHE A 74 -11.23 5.00 7.85
C PHE A 74 -11.71 3.53 7.87
N GLY A 75 -11.66 2.86 9.02
CA GLY A 75 -12.14 1.48 9.16
C GLY A 75 -13.62 1.33 8.85
N ILE A 76 -14.47 2.23 9.37
CA ILE A 76 -15.91 2.25 9.11
C ILE A 76 -16.19 2.48 7.62
N THR A 77 -15.55 3.48 7.01
CA THR A 77 -15.78 3.83 5.62
C THR A 77 -15.23 2.77 4.66
N ALA A 78 -14.08 2.19 4.95
CA ALA A 78 -13.46 1.19 4.08
C ALA A 78 -14.12 -0.19 4.16
N VAL A 79 -14.75 -0.54 5.29
CA VAL A 79 -15.32 -1.89 5.50
C VAL A 79 -16.84 -1.88 5.49
N LEU A 80 -17.47 -1.06 6.32
CA LEU A 80 -18.93 -1.12 6.51
C LEU A 80 -19.68 -0.54 5.33
N VAL A 81 -19.25 0.62 4.81
CA VAL A 81 -19.91 1.27 3.67
C VAL A 81 -20.00 0.36 2.44
N PRO A 82 -18.91 -0.24 1.92
CA PRO A 82 -19.02 -1.12 0.75
C PRO A 82 -19.88 -2.36 1.02
N MET A 83 -19.85 -2.90 2.24
CA MET A 83 -20.70 -4.03 2.62
C MET A 83 -22.19 -3.68 2.52
N PHE A 84 -22.60 -2.54 3.07
CA PHE A 84 -23.99 -2.08 3.01
C PHE A 84 -24.41 -1.66 1.60
N VAL A 85 -23.54 -0.96 0.87
CA VAL A 85 -23.80 -0.54 -0.51
C VAL A 85 -24.01 -1.75 -1.42
N TYR A 86 -23.14 -2.75 -1.31
CA TYR A 86 -23.26 -3.97 -2.11
C TYR A 86 -24.52 -4.77 -1.76
N GLY A 87 -24.82 -4.92 -0.45
CA GLY A 87 -26.04 -5.57 0.01
C GLY A 87 -27.31 -4.87 -0.50
N TYR A 88 -27.34 -3.53 -0.44
CA TYR A 88 -28.46 -2.75 -0.95
C TYR A 88 -28.60 -2.85 -2.47
N ALA A 89 -27.49 -2.84 -3.21
CA ALA A 89 -27.51 -2.99 -4.67
C ALA A 89 -28.14 -4.33 -5.08
N ILE A 90 -27.75 -5.44 -4.44
CA ILE A 90 -28.33 -6.76 -4.70
C ILE A 90 -29.81 -6.78 -4.33
N TYR A 91 -30.17 -6.27 -3.15
CA TYR A 91 -31.56 -6.23 -2.70
C TYR A 91 -32.43 -5.46 -3.70
N LYS A 92 -31.99 -4.26 -4.10
CA LYS A 92 -32.69 -3.41 -5.05
C LYS A 92 -32.85 -4.09 -6.41
N GLU A 93 -31.80 -4.71 -6.94
CA GLU A 93 -31.85 -5.45 -8.20
C GLU A 93 -32.87 -6.59 -8.12
N ARG A 94 -32.82 -7.39 -7.04
CA ARG A 94 -33.70 -8.52 -6.82
C ARG A 94 -35.16 -8.09 -6.69
N SER A 95 -35.46 -7.12 -5.84
CA SER A 95 -36.84 -6.63 -5.63
C SER A 95 -37.40 -5.99 -6.89
N THR A 96 -36.60 -5.20 -7.61
CA THR A 96 -37.03 -4.58 -8.87
C THR A 96 -37.31 -5.65 -9.93
N ARG A 97 -36.46 -6.67 -10.02
CA ARG A 97 -36.64 -7.78 -10.95
C ARG A 97 -37.86 -8.64 -10.62
N GLU A 98 -38.06 -8.98 -9.34
CA GLU A 98 -39.25 -9.69 -8.87
C GLU A 98 -40.54 -8.89 -9.14
N HIS A 99 -40.51 -7.57 -8.95
CA HIS A 99 -41.64 -6.70 -9.28
C HIS A 99 -41.99 -6.78 -10.77
N LYS A 100 -41.02 -6.62 -11.66
CA LYS A 100 -41.22 -6.73 -13.13
C LYS A 100 -41.76 -8.10 -13.56
N TYR A 101 -41.40 -9.16 -12.85
CA TYR A 101 -41.95 -10.50 -13.10
C TYR A 101 -43.42 -10.62 -12.67
N ARG A 102 -43.81 -9.97 -11.56
CA ARG A 102 -45.19 -9.99 -11.03
C ARG A 102 -46.14 -9.08 -11.82
N THR A 103 -45.65 -7.93 -12.30
CA THR A 103 -46.44 -7.00 -13.14
C THR A 103 -46.57 -7.48 -14.59
N GLY A 104 -45.81 -8.50 -14.99
CA GLY A 104 -45.87 -9.07 -16.34
C GLY A 104 -45.11 -8.25 -17.39
N GLU A 105 -44.33 -7.24 -16.97
CA GLU A 105 -43.50 -6.43 -17.88
C GLU A 105 -42.47 -7.25 -18.65
N ILE A 106 -41.97 -8.34 -18.04
CA ILE A 106 -41.00 -9.24 -18.68
C ILE A 106 -41.70 -10.51 -19.19
N ARG A 107 -41.56 -10.76 -20.49
CA ARG A 107 -42.06 -11.97 -21.16
C ARG A 107 -41.39 -13.21 -20.59
N TYR A 108 -42.14 -14.32 -20.46
CA TYR A 108 -41.63 -15.57 -19.87
C TYR A 108 -40.34 -16.09 -20.54
N ARG A 109 -40.22 -15.95 -21.87
CA ARG A 109 -39.03 -16.37 -22.64
C ARG A 109 -37.74 -15.59 -22.31
N GLU A 110 -37.88 -14.36 -21.81
CA GLU A 110 -36.79 -13.42 -21.52
C GLU A 110 -36.35 -13.49 -20.04
N ARG A 111 -37.01 -14.32 -19.23
CA ARG A 111 -36.60 -14.58 -17.84
C ARG A 111 -35.27 -15.34 -17.82
N THR A 112 -34.32 -14.84 -17.03
CA THR A 112 -32.97 -15.41 -16.88
C THR A 112 -32.98 -16.77 -16.21
N PHE A 113 -33.98 -17.04 -15.35
CA PHE A 113 -34.21 -18.33 -14.71
C PHE A 113 -35.63 -18.80 -15.06
N LYS A 114 -35.73 -19.93 -15.77
CA LYS A 114 -36.99 -20.46 -16.32
C LYS A 114 -37.52 -21.69 -15.58
N LEU A 115 -36.67 -22.35 -14.78
CA LEU A 115 -36.93 -23.64 -14.15
C LEU A 115 -36.56 -23.56 -12.66
N CYS A 116 -37.49 -23.08 -11.84
CA CYS A 116 -37.60 -23.41 -10.42
C CYS A 116 -39.06 -23.75 -10.16
#